data_AF-A0A955GZT9-F1
#
_entry.id   AF-A0A955GZT9-F1
#
_cell.length_a   1.000
_cell.length_b   1.000
_cell.length_c   1.000
_cell.angle_alpha   90.00
_cell.angle_beta   90.00
_cell.angle_gamma   90.00
#
_symmetry.space_group_name_H-M   'P 1'
#
loop_
_entity.id
_entity.type
_entity.pdbx_description
1 polymer ?
#
loop_
_entity_poly.entity_id
_entity_poly.type
_entity_poly.pdbx_seq_one_letter_code
_entity_poly.pdbx_strand_id
1 'polypeptide(L)'
;MVDVLNSPAVNGAIEHYEMIDQVVDAVVPHLLETKGWYEMDETEREASLRYLVGQANSEESLRQSLSELGVYDYMLSWSDVDPNNKTSLEAQALVKALGGLVAKNGALVNIHFWDFDLD
;
A
#
# COMPACT_ATOMS: atom_id res chain seq x y z
N MET A 1 -22.88 -7.07 15.64
CA MET A 1 -21.53 -6.62 15.26
C MET A 1 -20.78 -7.88 14.89
N VAL A 2 -20.38 -8.05 13.63
CA VAL A 2 -19.57 -9.20 13.20
C VAL A 2 -18.15 -8.92 13.67
N ASP A 3 -17.55 -9.85 14.40
CA ASP A 3 -16.16 -9.73 14.86
C ASP A 3 -15.23 -9.98 13.66
N VAL A 4 -14.82 -8.90 13.00
CA VAL A 4 -14.07 -8.94 11.73
C VAL A 4 -12.78 -9.74 11.89
N LEU A 5 -12.09 -9.58 13.02
CA LEU A 5 -10.82 -10.25 13.32
C LEU A 5 -10.95 -11.78 13.36
N ASN A 6 -12.16 -12.29 13.60
CA ASN A 6 -12.45 -13.72 13.69
C ASN A 6 -13.20 -14.26 12.47
N SER A 7 -13.30 -13.47 11.39
CA SER A 7 -14.01 -13.87 10.16
C SER A 7 -13.11 -14.70 9.24
N PRO A 8 -13.47 -15.97 8.93
CA PRO A 8 -12.67 -16.79 8.01
C PRO A 8 -12.57 -16.20 6.60
N ALA A 9 -13.61 -15.49 6.15
CA ALA A 9 -13.61 -14.84 4.84
C ALA A 9 -12.63 -13.66 4.78
N VAL A 10 -12.54 -12.88 5.88
CA VAL A 10 -11.57 -11.78 5.98
C VAL A 10 -10.15 -12.35 6.03
N ASN A 11 -9.93 -13.36 6.87
CA ASN A 11 -8.61 -13.98 7.00
C ASN A 11 -8.13 -14.61 5.69
N GLY A 12 -9.00 -15.35 4.98
CA GLY A 12 -8.65 -15.92 3.67
C GLY A 12 -8.35 -14.86 2.60
N ALA A 13 -9.03 -13.69 2.66
CA ALA A 13 -8.72 -12.58 1.76
C ALA A 13 -7.38 -11.89 2.11
N ILE A 14 -7.07 -11.75 3.41
CA ILE A 14 -5.76 -11.25 3.86
C ILE A 14 -4.64 -12.17 3.35
N GLU A 15 -4.76 -13.49 3.55
CA GLU A 15 -3.79 -14.47 3.08
C GLU A 15 -3.57 -14.39 1.56
N HIS A 16 -4.63 -14.14 0.79
CA HIS A 16 -4.54 -13.95 -0.66
C HIS A 16 -3.69 -12.72 -1.02
N TYR A 17 -3.90 -11.59 -0.37
CA TYR A 17 -3.11 -10.38 -0.64
C TYR A 17 -1.68 -10.47 -0.11
N GLU A 18 -1.45 -11.16 1.01
CA GLU A 18 -0.09 -11.45 1.49
C GLU A 18 0.70 -12.32 0.48
N MET A 19 0.03 -13.24 -0.22
CA MET A 19 0.65 -13.98 -1.32
C MET A 19 0.98 -13.07 -2.51
N ILE A 20 0.11 -12.11 -2.84
CA ILE A 20 0.40 -11.10 -3.89
C ILE A 20 1.60 -10.26 -3.49
N ASP A 21 1.67 -9.79 -2.24
CA ASP A 21 2.78 -8.99 -1.71
C ASP A 21 4.12 -9.72 -1.85
N GLN A 22 4.15 -11.05 -1.61
CA GLN A 22 5.36 -11.87 -1.81
C GLN A 22 5.84 -11.90 -3.27
N VAL A 23 4.91 -11.94 -4.23
CA VAL A 23 5.26 -11.90 -5.66
C VAL A 23 5.76 -10.50 -6.03
N VAL A 24 5.08 -9.47 -5.53
CA VAL A 24 5.44 -8.07 -5.72
C VAL A 24 6.86 -7.79 -5.20
N ASP A 25 7.20 -8.25 -4.00
CA ASP A 25 8.53 -8.11 -3.39
C ASP A 25 9.64 -8.76 -4.23
N ALA A 26 9.33 -9.81 -5.00
CA ALA A 26 10.30 -10.49 -5.85
C ALA A 26 10.53 -9.80 -7.20
N VAL A 27 9.52 -9.07 -7.72
CA VAL A 27 9.53 -8.55 -9.09
C VAL A 27 9.77 -7.04 -9.13
N VAL A 28 9.14 -6.28 -8.24
CA VAL A 28 9.16 -4.81 -8.27
C VAL A 28 10.55 -4.20 -8.11
N PRO A 29 11.48 -4.74 -7.29
CA PRO A 29 12.83 -4.15 -7.20
C PRO A 29 13.51 -4.02 -8.56
N HIS A 30 13.41 -5.05 -9.41
CA HIS A 30 13.98 -5.02 -10.75
C HIS A 30 13.23 -4.06 -11.69
N LEU A 31 11.91 -3.98 -11.56
CA LEU A 31 11.09 -3.05 -12.34
C LEU A 31 11.48 -1.58 -12.06
N LEU A 32 11.64 -1.22 -10.78
CA LEU A 32 12.04 0.14 -10.36
C LEU A 32 13.46 0.51 -10.82
N GLU A 33 14.36 -0.46 -10.97
CA GLU A 33 15.71 -0.24 -11.51
C GLU A 33 15.74 -0.04 -13.02
N THR A 34 14.76 -0.60 -13.74
CA THR A 34 14.79 -0.70 -15.21
C THR A 34 13.81 0.23 -15.91
N LYS A 35 12.83 0.78 -15.20
CA LYS A 35 11.73 1.55 -15.78
C LYS A 35 11.38 2.76 -14.91
N GLY A 36 11.25 3.93 -15.53
CA GLY A 36 10.82 5.14 -14.84
C GLY A 36 9.33 5.11 -14.51
N TRP A 37 8.93 5.79 -13.43
CA TRP A 37 7.53 5.82 -12.96
C TRP A 37 6.49 6.15 -14.04
N TYR A 38 6.75 7.19 -14.84
CA TYR A 38 5.82 7.64 -15.89
C TYR A 38 5.81 6.72 -17.13
N GLU A 39 6.76 5.80 -17.25
CA GLU A 39 6.78 4.79 -18.31
C GLU A 39 5.94 3.55 -17.93
N MET A 40 5.69 3.36 -16.62
CA MET A 40 4.93 2.23 -16.09
C MET A 40 3.45 2.33 -16.47
N ASP A 41 2.82 1.18 -16.73
CA ASP A 41 1.37 1.09 -16.84
C ASP A 41 0.69 1.11 -15.45
N GLU A 42 -0.64 1.12 -15.43
CA GLU A 42 -1.42 1.18 -14.19
C GLU A 42 -1.13 0.00 -13.24
N THR A 43 -0.99 -1.21 -13.78
CA THR A 43 -0.74 -2.42 -12.97
C THR A 43 0.67 -2.41 -12.38
N GLU A 44 1.66 -2.00 -13.16
CA GLU A 44 3.05 -1.83 -12.73
C GLU A 44 3.17 -0.74 -11.65
N ARG A 45 2.45 0.37 -11.79
CA ARG A 45 2.39 1.42 -10.76
C ARG A 45 1.72 0.92 -9.49
N GLU A 46 0.59 0.22 -9.59
CA GLU A 46 -0.10 -0.33 -8.42
C GLU A 46 0.80 -1.31 -7.64
N ALA A 47 1.46 -2.24 -8.34
CA ALA A 47 2.40 -3.17 -7.73
C ALA A 47 3.57 -2.43 -7.07
N SER A 48 4.08 -1.40 -7.75
CA SER A 48 5.17 -0.56 -7.23
C SER A 48 4.77 0.20 -5.96
N LEU A 49 3.55 0.72 -5.87
CA LEU A 49 3.05 1.36 -4.65
C LEU A 49 2.90 0.38 -3.51
N ARG A 50 2.33 -0.79 -3.79
CA ARG A 50 2.17 -1.87 -2.81
C ARG A 50 3.52 -2.24 -2.20
N TYR A 51 4.54 -2.42 -3.04
CA TYR A 51 5.92 -2.63 -2.60
C TYR A 51 6.44 -1.47 -1.73
N LEU A 52 6.43 -0.23 -2.24
CA LEU A 52 7.00 0.92 -1.55
C LEU A 52 6.33 1.18 -0.19
N VAL A 53 5.00 1.08 -0.13
CA VAL A 53 4.24 1.19 1.12
C VAL A 53 4.60 0.04 2.06
N GLY A 54 4.66 -1.20 1.56
CA GLY A 54 5.03 -2.38 2.33
C GLY A 54 6.44 -2.31 2.94
N GLN A 55 7.35 -1.53 2.35
CA GLN A 55 8.70 -1.29 2.89
C GLN A 55 8.78 -0.08 3.82
N ALA A 56 7.82 0.84 3.78
CA ALA A 56 7.83 2.08 4.56
C ALA A 56 7.54 1.85 6.05
N ASN A 57 8.28 2.57 6.92
CA ASN A 57 8.04 2.57 8.37
C ASN A 57 7.49 3.91 8.88
N SER A 58 7.45 4.94 8.03
CA SER A 58 6.90 6.25 8.31
C SER A 58 6.42 6.93 7.03
N GLU A 59 5.52 7.90 7.18
CA GLU A 59 5.07 8.75 6.06
C GLU A 59 6.25 9.41 5.34
N GLU A 60 7.22 9.95 6.10
CA GLU A 60 8.41 10.61 5.56
C GLU A 60 9.26 9.66 4.69
N SER A 61 9.47 8.43 5.15
CA SER A 61 10.25 7.43 4.39
C SER A 61 9.58 7.11 3.05
N LEU A 62 8.25 7.01 3.03
CA LEU A 62 7.49 6.77 1.81
C LEU A 62 7.57 7.97 0.86
N ARG A 63 7.43 9.20 1.38
CA ARG A 63 7.57 10.43 0.58
C ARG A 63 8.96 10.54 -0.04
N GLN A 64 10.00 10.17 0.71
CA GLN A 64 11.36 10.14 0.19
C GLN A 64 11.49 9.16 -0.98
N SER A 65 11.01 7.92 -0.84
CA SER A 65 11.09 6.93 -1.92
C SER A 65 10.31 7.35 -3.17
N LEU A 66 9.14 7.96 -3.01
CA LEU A 66 8.35 8.49 -4.13
C LEU A 66 9.09 9.64 -4.85
N SER A 67 9.72 10.54 -4.08
CA SER A 67 10.53 11.64 -4.63
C SER A 67 11.77 11.13 -5.37
N GLU A 68 12.44 10.09 -4.87
CA GLU A 68 13.59 9.45 -5.52
C GLU A 68 13.21 8.81 -6.87
N LEU A 69 11.94 8.39 -7.02
CA LEU A 69 11.38 7.91 -8.28
C LEU A 69 10.84 9.03 -9.20
N GLY A 70 10.93 10.30 -8.78
CA GLY A 70 10.45 11.45 -9.53
C GLY A 70 8.93 11.65 -9.52
N VAL A 71 8.25 11.06 -8.52
CA VAL A 71 6.79 11.14 -8.34
C VAL A 71 6.47 12.34 -7.44
N TYR A 72 5.72 13.31 -7.97
CA TYR A 72 5.43 14.57 -7.24
C TYR A 72 3.94 14.94 -7.28
N ASP A 73 3.18 14.26 -8.13
CA ASP A 73 1.77 14.46 -8.44
C ASP A 73 0.88 13.57 -7.58
N TYR A 74 1.07 13.60 -6.25
CA TYR A 74 0.26 12.81 -5.32
C TYR A 74 -0.14 13.54 -4.03
N MET A 75 -1.22 13.07 -3.44
CA MET A 75 -1.63 13.34 -2.07
C MET A 75 -1.53 12.04 -1.26
N LEU A 76 -0.79 12.08 -0.16
CA LEU A 76 -0.59 10.95 0.75
C LEU A 76 -1.30 11.22 2.08
N SER A 77 -2.06 10.24 2.53
CA SER A 77 -2.64 10.17 3.87
C SER A 77 -2.08 8.95 4.60
N TRP A 78 -1.60 9.18 5.82
CA TRP A 78 -1.04 8.17 6.71
C TRP A 78 -1.83 8.12 8.01
N SER A 79 -2.20 6.94 8.47
CA SER A 79 -2.94 6.76 9.72
C SER A 79 -2.37 5.60 10.52
N ASP A 80 -1.75 5.91 11.66
CA ASP A 80 -1.23 4.88 12.56
C ASP A 80 -2.38 4.07 13.18
N VAL A 81 -2.14 2.77 13.36
CA VAL A 81 -3.09 1.86 13.99
C VAL A 81 -2.72 1.70 15.46
N ASP A 82 -3.63 2.11 16.35
CA ASP A 82 -3.48 1.88 17.80
C ASP A 82 -3.73 0.38 18.12
N PRO A 83 -2.71 -0.35 18.61
CA PRO A 83 -2.84 -1.78 18.90
C PRO A 83 -3.78 -2.08 20.08
N ASN A 84 -4.13 -1.07 20.89
CA ASN A 84 -5.08 -1.24 22.00
C ASN A 84 -6.52 -0.94 21.59
N ASN A 85 -6.74 -0.45 20.37
CA ASN A 85 -8.06 -0.09 19.86
C ASN A 85 -8.58 -1.17 18.91
N LYS A 86 -9.58 -1.92 19.37
CA LYS A 86 -10.21 -2.99 18.58
C LYS A 86 -10.73 -2.48 17.23
N THR A 87 -11.36 -1.30 17.18
CA THR A 87 -11.90 -0.74 15.95
C THR A 87 -10.79 -0.44 14.93
N SER A 88 -9.63 0.04 15.39
CA SER A 88 -8.48 0.31 14.52
C SER A 88 -7.90 -0.98 13.95
N LEU A 89 -7.81 -2.05 14.75
CA LEU A 89 -7.39 -3.37 14.30
C LEU A 89 -8.38 -4.00 13.30
N GLU A 90 -9.69 -3.86 13.55
CA GLU A 90 -10.72 -4.32 12.61
C GLU A 90 -10.67 -3.55 11.28
N ALA A 91 -10.46 -2.23 11.33
CA ALA A 91 -10.28 -1.43 10.12
C ALA A 91 -9.05 -1.86 9.33
N GLN A 92 -7.92 -2.11 10.00
CA GLN A 92 -6.71 -2.61 9.37
C GLN A 92 -6.94 -3.97 8.69
N ALA A 93 -7.60 -4.91 9.38
CA ALA A 93 -7.92 -6.21 8.81
C ALA A 93 -8.81 -6.11 7.56
N LEU A 94 -9.83 -5.24 7.59
CA LEU A 94 -10.68 -5.00 6.42
C LEU A 94 -9.92 -4.37 5.25
N VAL A 95 -9.09 -3.36 5.53
CA VAL A 95 -8.27 -2.71 4.49
C VAL A 95 -7.35 -3.74 3.83
N LYS A 96 -6.65 -4.56 4.62
CA LYS A 96 -5.82 -5.66 4.08
C LYS A 96 -6.64 -6.66 3.25
N ALA A 97 -7.80 -7.09 3.76
CA ALA A 97 -8.67 -8.04 3.06
C ALA A 97 -9.22 -7.50 1.73
N LEU A 98 -9.33 -6.18 1.59
CA LEU A 98 -9.76 -5.51 0.36
C LEU A 98 -8.59 -5.18 -0.58
N GLY A 99 -7.36 -5.52 -0.21
CA GLY A 99 -6.17 -5.19 -0.99
C GLY A 99 -5.69 -3.76 -0.83
N GLY A 100 -6.17 -3.04 0.19
CA GLY A 100 -5.70 -1.69 0.48
C GLY A 100 -4.22 -1.67 0.92
N LEU A 101 -3.63 -0.48 0.88
CA LEU A 101 -2.22 -0.27 1.19
C LEU A 101 -2.02 -0.17 2.71
N VAL A 102 -1.22 -1.08 3.24
CA VAL A 102 -0.86 -1.12 4.67
C VAL A 102 0.64 -1.16 4.80
N ALA A 103 1.20 -0.19 5.52
CA ALA A 103 2.64 -0.08 5.72
C ALA A 103 3.19 -1.18 6.62
N LYS A 104 4.52 -1.34 6.62
CA LYS A 104 5.22 -2.35 7.42
C LYS A 104 4.91 -2.27 8.92
N ASN A 105 4.76 -1.06 9.43
CA ASN A 105 4.43 -0.79 10.83
C ASN A 105 2.93 -0.96 11.15
N GLY A 106 2.12 -1.29 10.15
CA GLY A 106 0.68 -1.46 10.26
C GLY A 106 -0.15 -0.21 9.97
N ALA A 107 0.45 0.93 9.65
CA ALA A 107 -0.30 2.14 9.31
C ALA A 107 -1.15 1.93 8.04
N LEU A 108 -2.33 2.54 8.03
CA LEU A 108 -3.18 2.59 6.85
C LEU A 108 -2.70 3.73 5.96
N VAL A 109 -2.52 3.43 4.68
CA VAL A 109 -1.97 4.37 3.72
C VAL A 109 -2.96 4.58 2.58
N ASN A 110 -3.16 5.83 2.21
CA ASN A 110 -3.93 6.19 1.03
C ASN A 110 -3.13 7.16 0.16
N ILE A 111 -3.00 6.85 -1.12
CA ILE A 111 -2.27 7.65 -2.10
C ILE A 111 -3.24 7.98 -3.23
N HIS A 112 -3.47 9.27 -3.46
CA HIS A 112 -4.26 9.77 -4.58
C HIS A 112 -3.34 10.49 -5.53
N PHE A 113 -3.39 10.15 -6.82
CA PHE A 113 -2.67 10.87 -7.86
C PHE A 113 -3.55 11.96 -8.43
N TRP A 114 -2.95 13.10 -8.74
CA TRP A 114 -3.66 14.17 -9.45
C TRP A 114 -3.58 13.84 -10.94
N ASP A 115 -4.71 13.59 -11.59
CA ASP A 115 -4.75 13.64 -13.04
C ASP A 115 -4.61 15.11 -13.46
N PHE A 116 -3.40 15.51 -13.85
CA PHE A 116 -3.21 16.72 -14.63
C PHE A 116 -3.68 16.42 -16.06
N ASP A 117 -4.99 16.46 -16.28
CA ASP A 117 -5.53 16.76 -17.60
C ASP A 117 -5.10 18.21 -17.94
N LEU A 118 -3.90 18.34 -18.50
CA LEU A 118 -3.44 19.56 -19.15
C LEU A 118 -4.10 19.61 -20.53
N ASP A 119 -5.31 20.15 -20.58
CA ASP A 119 -5.90 20.74 -21.79
C ASP A 119 -5.05 21.93 -22.29
#